data_AF-A0A964MPK7-F1
#
_entry.id   AF-A0A964MPK7-F1
#
_cell.length_a   1.000
_cell.length_b   1.000
_cell.length_c   1.000
_cell.angle_alpha   90.00
_cell.angle_beta   90.00
_cell.angle_gamma   90.00
#
_symmetry.space_group_name_H-M   'P 1'
#
loop_
_entity.id
_entity.type
_entity.pdbx_description
1 polymer ?
#
loop_
_entity_poly.entity_id
_entity_poly.type
_entity_poly.pdbx_seq_one_letter_code
_entity_poly.pdbx_strand_id
1 'polypeptide(L)'
;MLGGRRILDGLTLTIRGGEHTAILGPNGAGKSTLIKLLTLELYPLGHASGAPPIRVFGQNRWDVFALRSKLGLVSSDLHDRFVRGNANGVLT
;
A
#
# COMPACT_ATOMS: atom_id res chain seq x y z
N MET A 1 6.74 5.83 9.45
CA MET A 1 8.19 5.98 9.20
C MET A 1 8.76 4.61 8.88
N LEU A 2 9.86 4.54 8.12
CA LEU A 2 10.62 3.31 7.91
C LEU A 2 12.09 3.62 8.19
N GLY A 3 12.73 2.84 9.07
CA GLY A 3 14.12 3.09 9.48
C GLY A 3 14.34 4.50 10.06
N GLY A 4 13.39 5.02 10.84
CA GLY A 4 13.47 6.38 11.42
C GLY A 4 13.19 7.53 10.44
N ARG A 5 13.02 7.25 9.14
CA ARG A 5 12.75 8.28 8.13
C ARG A 5 11.26 8.39 7.81
N ARG A 6 10.78 9.64 7.65
CA ARG A 6 9.46 9.91 7.05
C ARG A 6 9.54 9.67 5.54
N ILE A 7 8.73 8.75 5.03
CA ILE A 7 8.75 8.34 3.61
C ILE A 7 7.62 9.02 2.82
N LEU A 8 6.44 9.11 3.43
CA LEU A 8 5.28 9.81 2.89
C LEU A 8 4.79 10.79 3.96
N ASP A 9 4.37 11.98 3.53
CA ASP A 9 3.90 13.05 4.41
C ASP A 9 2.74 13.79 3.76
N GLY A 10 1.61 13.91 4.47
CA GLY A 10 0.44 14.68 4.02
C GLY A 10 -0.15 14.30 2.65
N LEU A 11 0.10 13.09 2.14
CA LEU A 11 -0.32 12.70 0.79
C LEU A 11 -1.85 12.57 0.68
N THR A 12 -2.44 13.33 -0.23
CA THR A 12 -3.83 13.15 -0.69
C THR A 12 -3.82 12.83 -2.17
N LEU A 13 -4.49 11.76 -2.57
CA LEU A 13 -4.57 11.29 -3.95
C LEU A 13 -6.00 10.89 -4.28
N THR A 14 -6.51 11.37 -5.41
CA THR A 14 -7.79 10.96 -5.98
C THR A 14 -7.54 10.39 -7.37
N ILE A 15 -7.96 9.15 -7.59
CA ILE A 15 -7.98 8.49 -8.90
C ILE A 15 -9.45 8.17 -9.19
N ARG A 16 -9.96 8.64 -10.32
CA ARG A 16 -11.36 8.37 -10.71
C ARG A 16 -11.48 7.05 -11.45
N GLY A 17 -12.67 6.45 -11.40
CA GLY A 17 -12.98 5.26 -12.18
C GLY A 17 -12.78 5.52 -13.68
N GLY A 18 -12.09 4.60 -14.36
CA GLY A 18 -11.75 4.73 -15.79
C GLY A 18 -10.50 5.56 -16.09
N GLU A 19 -9.88 6.20 -15.08
CA GLU A 19 -8.60 6.91 -15.27
C GLU A 19 -7.42 5.93 -15.27
N HIS A 20 -6.47 6.15 -16.18
CA HIS A 20 -5.15 5.52 -16.14
C HIS A 20 -4.16 6.50 -15.50
N THR A 21 -3.75 6.23 -14.26
CA THR A 21 -2.84 7.10 -13.50
C THR A 21 -1.45 6.50 -13.39
N ALA A 22 -0.42 7.27 -13.77
CA ALA A 22 0.97 6.93 -13.53
C ALA A 22 1.52 7.68 -12.31
N ILE A 23 2.13 6.96 -11.37
CA ILE A 23 2.84 7.54 -10.23
C ILE A 23 4.34 7.50 -10.51
N LEU A 24 4.92 8.66 -10.81
CA LEU A 24 6.33 8.81 -11.18
C LEU A 24 7.15 9.36 -10.02
N GLY A 25 8.45 9.06 -10.04
CA GLY A 25 9.41 9.59 -9.06
C GLY A 25 10.69 8.74 -8.99
N PRO A 26 11.78 9.27 -8.41
CA PRO A 26 13.05 8.56 -8.32
C PRO A 26 12.96 7.31 -7.42
N ASN A 27 14.01 6.48 -7.48
CA ASN A 27 14.16 5.37 -6.54
C ASN A 27 14.22 5.91 -5.11
N GLY A 28 13.52 5.26 -4.18
CA GLY A 28 13.40 5.73 -2.80
C GLY A 28 12.34 6.82 -2.56
N ALA A 29 11.64 7.33 -3.59
CA ALA A 29 10.58 8.34 -3.43
C ALA A 29 9.32 7.83 -2.68
N GLY A 30 9.28 6.55 -2.28
CA GLY A 30 8.15 6.00 -1.51
C GLY A 30 7.00 5.43 -2.34
N LYS A 31 7.16 5.29 -3.68
CA LYS A 31 6.13 4.71 -4.56
C LYS A 31 5.65 3.33 -4.10
N SER A 32 6.57 2.40 -3.83
CA SER A 32 6.22 1.07 -3.32
C SER A 32 5.65 1.12 -1.91
N THR A 33 6.08 2.09 -1.09
CA THR A 33 5.51 2.31 0.25
C THR A 33 4.06 2.79 0.16
N LEU A 34 3.73 3.66 -0.80
CA LEU A 34 2.37 4.10 -1.08
C LEU A 34 1.48 2.91 -1.45
N ILE A 35 1.93 2.07 -2.39
CA ILE A 35 1.17 0.86 -2.78
C ILE A 35 0.93 -0.05 -1.57
N LYS A 36 1.95 -0.31 -0.76
CA LYS A 36 1.84 -1.14 0.46
C LYS A 36 0.91 -0.55 1.52
N LEU A 37 0.82 0.77 1.63
CA LEU A 37 -0.17 1.42 2.50
C LEU A 37 -1.59 1.24 1.97
N LEU A 38 -1.80 1.38 0.66
CA LEU A 38 -3.11 1.20 0.03
C LEU A 38 -3.62 -0.25 0.15
N THR A 39 -2.73 -1.24 0.11
CA THR A 39 -3.07 -2.67 0.28
C THR A 39 -3.07 -3.13 1.75
N LEU A 40 -2.85 -2.21 2.70
CA LEU A 40 -2.66 -2.49 4.13
C LEU A 40 -1.61 -3.58 4.42
N GLU A 41 -0.57 -3.65 3.59
CA GLU A 41 0.65 -4.42 3.90
C GLU A 41 1.59 -3.66 4.85
N LEU A 42 1.48 -2.33 4.85
CA LEU A 42 2.12 -1.46 5.82
C LEU A 42 1.06 -0.63 6.53
N TYR A 43 1.30 -0.37 7.82
CA TYR A 43 0.49 0.54 8.61
C TYR A 43 1.25 1.86 8.85
N PRO A 44 0.61 3.01 8.65
CA PRO A 44 1.21 4.29 8.99
C PRO A 44 1.34 4.42 10.50
N LEU A 45 2.29 5.24 10.93
CA LEU A 45 2.32 5.66 12.33
C LEU A 45 1.16 6.63 12.57
N GLY A 46 0.49 6.49 13.71
CA GLY A 46 -0.60 7.38 14.10
C GLY A 46 -0.15 8.85 14.13
N HIS A 47 -1.06 9.75 13.79
CA HIS A 47 -0.81 11.18 13.90
C HIS A 47 -1.07 11.65 15.34
N ALA A 48 -0.25 12.56 15.86
CA ALA A 48 -0.39 13.07 17.23
C ALA A 48 -1.75 13.75 17.48
N SER A 49 -2.43 14.22 16.43
CA SER A 49 -3.77 14.81 16.52
C SER A 49 -4.90 13.78 16.74
N GLY A 50 -4.61 12.48 16.77
CA GLY A 50 -5.61 11.41 16.87
C GLY A 50 -6.45 11.20 15.60
N ALA A 51 -6.17 11.94 14.53
CA ALA A 51 -6.83 11.75 13.25
C ALA A 51 -6.47 10.38 12.65
N PRO A 52 -7.41 9.69 11.97
CA PRO A 52 -7.12 8.44 11.30
C PRO A 52 -5.98 8.62 10.29
N PRO A 53 -4.92 7.79 10.36
CA PRO A 53 -3.69 8.04 9.62
C PRO A 53 -3.80 7.66 8.14
N ILE A 54 -4.87 6.97 7.74
CA ILE A 54 -5.15 6.59 6.36
C ILE A 54 -6.65 6.53 6.11
N ARG A 55 -7.07 7.00 4.93
CA ARG A 55 -8.42 6.84 4.40
C ARG A 55 -8.34 6.27 2.99
N VAL A 56 -8.97 5.13 2.76
CA VAL A 56 -9.03 4.48 1.44
C VAL A 56 -10.49 4.38 1.01
N PHE A 57 -10.79 4.79 -0.22
CA PHE A 57 -12.16 4.91 -0.74
C PHE A 57 -13.14 5.63 0.20
N GLY A 58 -12.67 6.70 0.87
CA GLY A 58 -13.49 7.49 1.79
C GLY A 58 -13.64 6.90 3.20
N GLN A 59 -13.12 5.70 3.48
CA GLN A 59 -13.29 5.01 4.76
C GLN A 59 -11.96 4.91 5.54
N ASN A 60 -12.04 5.07 6.86
CA ASN A 60 -10.88 5.07 7.77
C ASN A 60 -10.61 3.69 8.42
N ARG A 61 -11.57 2.76 8.34
CA ARG A 61 -11.48 1.41 8.88
C ARG A 61 -11.96 0.44 7.83
N TRP A 62 -11.20 -0.64 7.62
CA TRP A 62 -11.48 -1.65 6.63
C TRP A 62 -11.34 -3.05 7.24
N ASP A 63 -12.20 -3.96 6.80
CA ASP A 63 -11.81 -5.36 6.74
C ASP A 63 -10.76 -5.53 5.65
N VAL A 64 -9.66 -6.21 5.98
CA VAL A 64 -8.50 -6.31 5.09
C VAL A 64 -8.84 -7.09 3.82
N PHE A 65 -9.65 -8.14 3.93
CA PHE A 65 -10.06 -8.95 2.77
C PHE A 65 -11.01 -8.17 1.87
N ALA A 66 -11.97 -7.45 2.44
CA ALA A 66 -12.90 -6.60 1.70
C ALA A 66 -12.22 -5.43 0.98
N LEU A 67 -11.15 -4.86 1.55
CA LEU A 67 -10.35 -3.85 0.86
C LEU A 67 -9.55 -4.47 -0.28
N ARG A 68 -8.86 -5.58 -0.01
CA ARG A 68 -8.00 -6.24 -1.01
C ARG A 68 -8.78 -6.82 -2.18
N SER A 69 -10.03 -7.26 -1.99
CA SER A 69 -10.89 -7.70 -3.10
C SER A 69 -11.23 -6.59 -4.09
N LYS A 70 -11.03 -5.31 -3.72
CA LYS A 70 -11.22 -4.14 -4.59
C LYS A 70 -9.96 -3.70 -5.33
N LEU A 71 -8.81 -4.32 -5.04
CA LEU A 71 -7.50 -3.91 -5.56
C LEU A 71 -6.80 -5.09 -6.24
N GLY A 72 -6.66 -5.03 -7.56
CA GLY A 72 -5.78 -5.92 -8.31
C GLY A 72 -4.36 -5.37 -8.30
N LEU A 73 -3.43 -6.04 -7.62
CA LEU A 73 -2.01 -5.67 -7.63
C LEU A 73 -1.23 -6.65 -8.49
N VAL A 74 -0.62 -6.13 -9.56
CA VAL A 74 0.35 -6.87 -10.37
C VAL A 74 1.73 -6.31 -10.06
N SER A 75 2.61 -7.15 -9.52
CA SER A 75 3.95 -6.74 -9.11
C SER A 75 4.94 -7.89 -9.28
N SER A 76 6.13 -7.58 -9.78
CA SER A 76 7.24 -8.54 -9.85
C SER A 76 7.61 -9.09 -8.47
N ASP A 77 7.51 -8.29 -7.41
CA ASP A 77 7.76 -8.74 -6.02
C ASP A 77 6.76 -9.81 -5.57
N LEU A 78 5.49 -9.69 -5.95
CA LEU A 78 4.48 -10.71 -5.63
C LEU A 78 4.77 -12.02 -6.37
N HIS A 79 5.17 -11.93 -7.63
CA HIS A 79 5.57 -13.10 -8.42
C HIS A 79 6.78 -13.80 -7.78
N ASP A 80 7.81 -13.04 -7.43
CA ASP A 80 9.00 -13.55 -6.74
C ASP A 80 8.66 -14.21 -5.40
N ARG A 81 7.79 -13.59 -4.59
CA ARG A 81 7.36 -14.15 -3.31
C ARG A 81 6.55 -15.42 -3.47
N PHE A 82 5.70 -15.51 -4.49
CA PHE A 82 4.96 -16.72 -4.81
C PHE A 82 5.90 -17.85 -5.22
N VAL A 83 6.84 -17.57 -6.12
CA VAL A 83 7.83 -18.56 -6.60
C VAL A 83 8.74 -19.03 -5.46
N ARG A 84 9.27 -18.10 -4.65
CA ARG A 84 10.12 -18.45 -3.50
C ARG A 84 9.36 -19.12 -2.36
N GLY A 85 8.10 -18.73 -2.12
CA GLY A 85 7.23 -19.35 -1.12
C GLY A 85 6.92 -20.80 -1.43
N ASN A 86 6.63 -21.09 -2.70
CA ASN A 86 6.40 -22.46 -3.18
C ASN A 86 7.67 -23.32 -3.13
N ALA A 87 8.86 -22.74 -3.34
CA ALA A 87 10.13 -23.45 -3.18
C ALA A 87 10.43 -23.87 -1.73
N ASN A 88 9.82 -23.21 -0.74
CA ASN A 88 9.97 -23.51 0.69
C ASN A 88 8.84 -24.38 1.26
N GLY A 89 7.95 -24.93 0.41
CA GLY A 89 6.91 -25.89 0.84
C GLY A 89 5.77 -25.33 1.69
N VAL A 90 5.64 -24.00 1.81
CA VAL A 90 4.50 -23.39 2.50
C VAL A 90 3.38 -23.19 1.48
N LEU A 91 2.49 -24.18 1.41
CA LEU A 91 1.23 -24.09 0.68
C LEU A 91 0.25 -23.23 1.49
N THR A 92 -0.23 -22.12 0.91
CA THR A 92 -1.48 -21.46 1.30
C THR A 92 -2.62 -21.94 0.43
#